data_AF-A0AAE8L5E0-F1
#
_entry.id   AF-A0AAE8L5E0-F1
#
_cell.length_a   1.000
_cell.length_b   1.000
_cell.length_c   1.000
_cell.angle_alpha   90.00
_cell.angle_beta   90.00
_cell.angle_gamma   90.00
#
_symmetry.space_group_name_H-M   'P 1'
#
loop_
_entity.id
_entity.type
_entity.pdbx_description
1 polymer ?
#
loop_
_entity_poly.entity_id
_entity_poly.type
_entity_poly.pdbx_seq_one_letter_code
_entity_poly.pdbx_strand_id
1 'polypeptide(L)'
;MPAPDPARTAGSAPEGSASTVWTLALATALIGLVALPRRTGPPAPRPADRSGDRSAGRDGARRTSPSHAGQEAQAVARTQADRGRGASTPAEIPAKGWKDIALRAYHDIGENRLSLIAAGVTFFTLLAIFPAVAALVSCYGLVADAATINDQLASLQGILPQGALEIVGDQVKRLNAEGNSTLGLSLVFGVVLSVWSANGGVKHVFDALNLVYNEREKRNFFVLNLVSLAFTAGALLFLVLALAAVVAVPVILASVGLGADAWWLSLLRWPVLLLAVLLGLALLYRYGPSRDAPRWRWVTPGGALAAVLWLGASVLFSWYVAHFGSYNKTYGSLGAAVGFMTWIWLSTMIMLAGAQVNAEMEHQTAEDTTVGAPQPLGTRRARMADTVGAAAD
;
A
#
# COMPACT_ATOMS: atom_id res chain seq x y z
N MET A 1 55.20 -31.81 -41.73
CA MET A 1 54.11 -32.37 -40.89
C MET A 1 54.35 -31.91 -39.47
N PRO A 2 53.54 -30.95 -38.99
CA PRO A 2 52.62 -31.25 -37.89
C PRO A 2 51.16 -30.86 -38.23
N ALA A 3 50.22 -31.44 -37.50
CA ALA A 3 48.78 -31.44 -37.78
C ALA A 3 48.07 -30.10 -37.47
N PRO A 4 46.92 -29.79 -38.10
CA PRO A 4 46.08 -28.65 -37.71
C PRO A 4 45.18 -29.00 -36.51
N ASP A 5 45.04 -28.01 -35.63
CA ASP A 5 44.30 -28.04 -34.36
C ASP A 5 42.77 -27.96 -34.58
N PRO A 6 41.95 -28.92 -34.10
CA PRO A 6 40.50 -28.95 -34.33
C PRO A 6 39.74 -28.29 -33.16
N ALA A 7 39.79 -26.96 -33.02
CA ALA A 7 39.03 -26.28 -31.97
C ALA A 7 38.56 -24.85 -32.31
N ARG A 8 38.14 -24.58 -33.56
CA ARG A 8 37.44 -23.34 -33.92
C ARG A 8 36.14 -23.58 -34.67
N THR A 9 35.13 -24.10 -33.99
CA THR A 9 33.71 -23.92 -34.37
C THR A 9 32.80 -24.17 -33.17
N ALA A 10 32.68 -23.19 -32.28
CA ALA A 10 31.51 -23.06 -31.43
C ALA A 10 30.96 -21.64 -31.63
N GLY A 11 30.02 -21.51 -32.57
CA GLY A 11 29.25 -20.29 -32.76
C GLY A 11 28.43 -20.02 -31.50
N SER A 12 28.62 -18.84 -30.92
CA SER A 12 27.74 -18.31 -29.88
C SER A 12 26.37 -18.01 -30.50
N ALA A 13 25.36 -18.80 -30.12
CA ALA A 13 23.97 -18.44 -30.36
C ALA A 13 23.61 -17.20 -29.51
N PRO A 14 22.78 -16.26 -30.02
CA PRO A 14 22.46 -15.04 -29.29
C PRO A 14 21.35 -15.30 -28.25
N GLU A 15 21.73 -15.63 -27.02
CA GLU A 15 20.78 -15.74 -25.89
C GLU A 15 20.26 -14.38 -25.37
N GLY A 16 20.67 -13.25 -25.97
CA GLY A 16 20.38 -11.90 -25.46
C GLY A 16 19.15 -11.19 -26.06
N SER A 17 18.56 -11.68 -27.15
CA SER A 17 17.49 -10.95 -27.86
C SER A 17 16.10 -11.18 -27.26
N ALA A 18 15.80 -12.39 -26.79
CA ALA A 18 14.50 -12.70 -26.21
C ALA A 18 14.32 -11.99 -24.86
N SER A 19 15.34 -11.99 -24.00
CA SER A 19 15.29 -11.32 -22.69
C SER A 19 15.12 -9.82 -22.83
N THR A 20 15.89 -9.17 -23.71
CA THR A 20 15.78 -7.72 -23.95
C THR A 20 14.42 -7.28 -24.51
N VAL A 21 13.81 -8.08 -25.39
CA VAL A 21 12.45 -7.80 -25.90
C VAL A 21 11.40 -7.89 -24.79
N TRP A 22 11.49 -8.89 -23.90
CA TRP A 22 10.58 -8.99 -22.75
C TRP A 22 10.80 -7.88 -21.71
N THR A 23 12.05 -7.47 -21.46
CA THR A 23 12.37 -6.34 -20.56
C THR A 23 11.85 -5.02 -21.11
N LEU A 24 11.99 -4.80 -22.42
CA LEU A 24 11.44 -3.62 -23.08
C LEU A 24 9.91 -3.65 -23.09
N ALA A 25 9.28 -4.81 -23.31
CA ALA A 25 7.83 -4.98 -23.28
C ALA A 25 7.24 -4.73 -21.88
N LEU A 26 7.90 -5.18 -20.81
CA LEU A 26 7.48 -4.94 -19.43
C LEU A 26 7.73 -3.49 -18.98
N ALA A 27 8.85 -2.90 -19.38
CA ALA A 27 9.11 -1.48 -19.17
C ALA A 27 8.10 -0.59 -19.92
N THR A 28 7.72 -0.96 -21.15
CA THR A 28 6.66 -0.27 -21.90
C THR A 28 5.27 -0.58 -21.39
N ALA A 29 5.02 -1.73 -20.75
CA ALA A 29 3.76 -1.99 -20.04
C ALA A 29 3.64 -1.12 -18.77
N LEU A 30 4.74 -0.95 -18.02
CA LEU A 30 4.81 -0.05 -16.86
C LEU A 30 4.67 1.42 -17.28
N ILE A 31 5.32 1.85 -18.37
CA ILE A 31 5.15 3.20 -18.94
C ILE A 31 3.77 3.35 -19.58
N GLY A 32 3.25 2.33 -20.23
CA GLY A 32 1.93 2.29 -20.85
C GLY A 32 0.82 2.47 -19.82
N LEU A 33 0.96 1.88 -18.63
CA LEU A 33 0.06 2.09 -17.49
C LEU A 33 0.06 3.56 -16.99
N VAL A 34 1.17 4.29 -17.22
CA VAL A 34 1.37 5.70 -16.83
C VAL A 34 1.00 6.68 -17.97
N ALA A 35 1.00 6.23 -19.23
CA ALA A 35 0.93 7.09 -20.42
C ALA A 35 -0.24 6.76 -21.38
N LEU A 36 -1.35 6.20 -20.87
CA LEU A 36 -2.54 6.01 -21.69
C LEU A 36 -3.05 7.37 -22.22
N PRO A 37 -3.34 7.50 -23.53
CA PRO A 37 -3.86 8.73 -24.09
C PRO A 37 -5.22 9.05 -23.45
N ARG A 38 -5.32 10.26 -22.89
CA ARG A 38 -6.59 10.80 -22.38
C ARG A 38 -7.57 10.90 -23.55
N ARG A 39 -8.60 10.06 -23.58
CA ARG A 39 -9.75 10.29 -24.46
C ARG A 39 -10.50 11.50 -23.93
N THR A 40 -10.19 12.68 -24.45
CA THR A 40 -11.06 13.85 -24.32
C THR A 40 -12.30 13.59 -25.18
N GLY A 41 -13.33 12.99 -24.59
CA GLY A 41 -14.66 12.97 -25.19
C GLY A 41 -15.21 14.39 -25.31
N PRO A 42 -16.07 14.68 -26.30
CA PRO A 42 -16.74 15.97 -26.40
C PRO A 42 -17.53 16.25 -25.10
N PRO A 43 -17.59 17.50 -24.63
CA PRO A 43 -18.33 17.85 -23.42
C PRO A 43 -19.79 17.42 -23.58
N ALA A 44 -20.28 16.59 -22.66
CA ALA A 44 -21.67 16.20 -22.63
C ALA A 44 -22.57 17.45 -22.51
N PRO A 45 -23.70 17.51 -23.23
CA PRO A 45 -24.63 18.62 -23.12
C PRO A 45 -25.12 18.74 -21.67
N ARG A 46 -25.05 19.96 -21.13
CA ARG A 46 -25.53 20.27 -19.77
C ARG A 46 -27.01 19.89 -19.66
N PRO A 47 -27.43 19.08 -18.68
CA PRO A 47 -28.84 18.93 -18.36
C PRO A 47 -29.40 20.30 -18.00
N ALA A 48 -30.54 20.66 -18.61
CA ALA A 48 -31.27 21.86 -18.24
C ALA A 48 -31.60 21.81 -16.74
N ASP A 49 -31.19 22.86 -16.04
CA ASP A 49 -31.46 23.09 -14.63
C ASP A 49 -32.97 22.95 -14.34
N ARG A 50 -33.34 21.88 -13.65
CA ARG A 50 -34.59 21.76 -12.90
C ARG A 50 -34.24 21.59 -11.43
N SER A 51 -33.91 22.71 -10.80
CA SER A 51 -34.31 23.11 -9.45
C SER A 51 -34.51 21.97 -8.44
N GLY A 52 -33.53 21.75 -7.55
CA GLY A 52 -33.80 20.97 -6.34
C GLY A 52 -32.67 20.45 -5.47
N ASP A 53 -31.45 20.99 -5.45
CA ASP A 53 -30.54 20.80 -4.28
C ASP A 53 -29.44 21.87 -4.27
N ARG A 54 -29.58 22.88 -3.40
CA ARG A 54 -28.59 23.95 -3.20
C ARG A 54 -27.60 23.63 -2.07
N SER A 55 -27.08 22.40 -2.02
CA SER A 55 -25.98 22.06 -1.10
C SER A 55 -24.70 21.53 -1.78
N ALA A 56 -24.70 21.27 -3.09
CA ALA A 56 -23.54 20.75 -3.82
C ALA A 56 -22.65 21.84 -4.50
N GLY A 57 -22.71 23.08 -4.01
CA GLY A 57 -21.99 24.22 -4.59
C GLY A 57 -20.60 24.44 -3.99
N ARG A 58 -19.59 23.62 -4.36
CA ARG A 58 -18.15 23.99 -4.27
C ARG A 58 -17.16 23.01 -4.95
N ASP A 59 -17.63 21.96 -5.62
CA ASP A 59 -16.78 20.81 -5.99
C ASP A 59 -16.47 20.74 -7.49
N GLY A 60 -15.94 21.83 -8.07
CA GLY A 60 -15.56 21.87 -9.49
C GLY A 60 -14.32 21.05 -9.87
N ALA A 61 -13.63 20.42 -8.91
CA ALA A 61 -12.34 19.77 -9.13
C ALA A 61 -12.34 18.23 -9.00
N ARG A 62 -13.40 17.61 -8.46
CA ARG A 62 -13.51 16.14 -8.35
C ARG A 62 -14.48 15.61 -9.40
N ARG A 63 -13.98 14.95 -10.43
CA ARG A 63 -14.83 14.18 -11.35
C ARG A 63 -15.09 12.82 -10.73
N THR A 64 -16.16 12.73 -9.94
CA THR A 64 -16.63 11.43 -9.42
C THR A 64 -17.23 10.62 -10.56
N SER A 65 -16.99 9.31 -10.59
CA SER A 65 -17.68 8.40 -11.51
C SER A 65 -19.21 8.62 -11.45
N PRO A 66 -19.92 8.51 -12.60
CA PRO A 66 -21.36 8.65 -12.63
C PRO A 66 -22.02 7.73 -11.60
N SER A 67 -22.88 8.29 -10.77
CA SER A 67 -23.55 7.60 -9.67
C SER A 67 -24.97 8.12 -9.49
N HIS A 68 -25.83 7.25 -8.99
CA HIS A 68 -27.22 7.56 -8.67
C HIS A 68 -27.37 7.70 -7.15
N ALA A 69 -28.14 8.69 -6.71
CA ALA A 69 -28.42 8.94 -5.30
C ALA A 69 -29.93 8.95 -5.03
N GLY A 70 -30.32 8.79 -3.77
CA GLY A 70 -31.71 8.93 -3.33
C GLY A 70 -32.69 8.01 -4.09
N GLN A 71 -33.75 8.59 -4.63
CA GLN A 71 -34.80 7.84 -5.34
C GLN A 71 -34.30 7.20 -6.64
N GLU A 72 -33.37 7.85 -7.36
CA GLU A 72 -32.80 7.29 -8.59
C GLU A 72 -31.97 6.04 -8.29
N ALA A 73 -31.21 6.05 -7.20
CA ALA A 73 -30.43 4.89 -6.77
C ALA A 73 -31.34 3.67 -6.50
N GLN A 74 -32.47 3.90 -5.83
CA GLN A 74 -33.46 2.86 -5.58
C GLN A 74 -34.13 2.36 -6.86
N ALA A 75 -34.43 3.26 -7.81
CA ALA A 75 -34.99 2.89 -9.11
C ALA A 75 -34.00 2.05 -9.95
N VAL A 76 -32.73 2.43 -9.97
CA VAL A 76 -31.65 1.68 -10.62
C VAL A 76 -31.46 0.32 -9.96
N ALA A 77 -31.50 0.25 -8.62
CA ALA A 77 -31.38 -1.01 -7.90
C ALA A 77 -32.49 -2.01 -8.25
N ARG A 78 -33.72 -1.52 -8.45
CA ARG A 78 -34.88 -2.34 -8.85
C ARG A 78 -34.83 -2.77 -10.32
N THR A 79 -34.40 -1.87 -11.21
CA THR A 79 -34.40 -2.14 -12.66
C THR A 79 -33.20 -2.97 -13.13
N GLN A 80 -32.06 -2.87 -12.43
CA GLN A 80 -30.82 -3.56 -12.79
C GLN A 80 -30.49 -4.73 -11.84
N ALA A 81 -31.49 -5.54 -11.48
CA ALA A 81 -31.31 -6.65 -10.53
C ALA A 81 -30.23 -7.67 -10.98
N ASP A 82 -30.02 -7.83 -12.29
CA ASP A 82 -29.04 -8.74 -12.89
C ASP A 82 -27.57 -8.28 -12.74
N ARG A 83 -27.33 -7.12 -12.13
CA ARG A 83 -26.00 -6.56 -11.86
C ARG A 83 -25.57 -6.65 -10.39
N GLY A 84 -26.35 -7.32 -9.54
CA GLY A 84 -26.03 -7.48 -8.11
C GLY A 84 -26.35 -6.26 -7.25
N ARG A 85 -27.35 -5.45 -7.65
CA ARG A 85 -27.74 -4.23 -6.92
C ARG A 85 -28.39 -4.48 -5.56
N GLY A 86 -28.82 -5.71 -5.29
CA GLY A 86 -29.33 -6.16 -3.98
C GLY A 86 -28.40 -7.13 -3.26
N ALA A 87 -27.11 -7.17 -3.63
CA ALA A 87 -26.16 -8.11 -3.03
C ALA A 87 -25.84 -7.72 -1.58
N SER A 88 -26.04 -8.66 -0.66
CA SER A 88 -25.70 -8.53 0.77
C SER A 88 -24.27 -8.99 1.10
N THR A 89 -23.67 -9.73 0.17
CA THR A 89 -22.27 -10.17 0.19
C THR A 89 -21.61 -9.97 -1.18
N PRO A 90 -20.28 -9.76 -1.24
CA PRO A 90 -19.58 -9.65 -2.53
C PRO A 90 -19.70 -10.90 -3.42
N ALA A 91 -19.93 -12.07 -2.83
CA ALA A 91 -20.07 -13.33 -3.56
C ALA A 91 -21.39 -13.43 -4.33
N GLU A 92 -22.42 -12.65 -3.94
CA GLU A 92 -23.71 -12.57 -4.65
C GLU A 92 -23.64 -11.68 -5.90
N ILE A 93 -22.55 -10.93 -6.11
CA ILE A 93 -22.40 -10.05 -7.27
C ILE A 93 -22.14 -10.91 -8.51
N PRO A 94 -23.01 -10.85 -9.54
CA PRO A 94 -22.84 -11.64 -10.76
C PRO A 94 -21.70 -11.10 -11.63
N ALA A 95 -21.28 -11.87 -12.64
CA ALA A 95 -20.19 -11.49 -13.54
C ALA A 95 -20.39 -10.12 -14.22
N LYS A 96 -21.64 -9.75 -14.57
CA LYS A 96 -21.95 -8.41 -15.09
C LYS A 96 -21.64 -7.30 -14.08
N GLY A 97 -21.95 -7.52 -12.80
CA GLY A 97 -21.63 -6.57 -11.74
C GLY A 97 -20.12 -6.47 -11.48
N TRP A 98 -19.39 -7.58 -11.56
CA TRP A 98 -17.92 -7.57 -11.48
C TRP A 98 -17.26 -6.87 -12.67
N LYS A 99 -17.83 -7.00 -13.89
CA LYS A 99 -17.40 -6.20 -15.05
C LYS A 99 -17.58 -4.71 -14.77
N ASP A 100 -18.71 -4.30 -14.21
CA ASP A 100 -18.96 -2.91 -13.85
C ASP A 100 -17.96 -2.39 -12.82
N ILE A 101 -17.74 -3.15 -11.75
CA ILE A 101 -16.76 -2.82 -10.69
C ILE A 101 -15.37 -2.65 -11.29
N ALA A 102 -14.92 -3.59 -12.12
CA ALA A 102 -13.59 -3.55 -12.73
C ALA A 102 -13.41 -2.35 -13.67
N LEU A 103 -14.41 -2.05 -14.51
CA LEU A 103 -14.36 -0.93 -15.44
C LEU A 103 -14.40 0.42 -14.71
N ARG A 104 -15.27 0.57 -13.70
CA ARG A 104 -15.30 1.80 -12.88
C ARG A 104 -14.01 1.97 -12.09
N ALA A 105 -13.50 0.92 -11.46
CA ALA A 105 -12.22 1.00 -10.74
C ALA A 105 -11.07 1.41 -11.66
N TYR A 106 -11.00 0.87 -12.87
CA TYR A 106 -10.00 1.25 -13.86
C TYR A 106 -10.13 2.72 -14.29
N HIS A 107 -11.34 3.19 -14.60
CA HIS A 107 -11.57 4.58 -14.96
C HIS A 107 -11.25 5.54 -13.80
N ASP A 108 -11.66 5.20 -12.58
CA ASP A 108 -11.42 6.01 -11.39
C ASP A 108 -9.94 6.11 -11.03
N ILE A 109 -9.16 5.04 -11.22
CA ILE A 109 -7.69 5.09 -11.06
C ILE A 109 -7.09 6.19 -11.95
N GLY A 110 -7.55 6.31 -13.19
CA GLY A 110 -7.11 7.32 -14.14
C GLY A 110 -7.64 8.73 -13.84
N GLU A 111 -8.96 8.88 -13.71
CA GLU A 111 -9.63 10.17 -13.52
C GLU A 111 -9.27 10.82 -12.18
N ASN A 112 -9.18 10.03 -11.09
CA ASN A 112 -8.75 10.52 -9.79
C ASN A 112 -7.23 10.70 -9.69
N ARG A 113 -6.48 10.42 -10.77
CA ARG A 113 -5.01 10.53 -10.82
C ARG A 113 -4.30 9.75 -9.72
N LEU A 114 -4.76 8.53 -9.40
CA LEU A 114 -4.23 7.72 -8.29
C LEU A 114 -2.71 7.57 -8.34
N SER A 115 -2.13 7.50 -9.55
CA SER A 115 -0.68 7.52 -9.78
C SER A 115 0.03 8.70 -9.12
N LEU A 116 -0.53 9.91 -9.23
CA LEU A 116 0.04 11.13 -8.67
C LEU A 116 -0.13 11.17 -7.15
N ILE A 117 -1.28 10.70 -6.64
CA ILE A 117 -1.53 10.58 -5.20
C ILE A 117 -0.57 9.57 -4.57
N ALA A 118 -0.40 8.40 -5.21
CA ALA A 118 0.57 7.39 -4.77
C ALA A 118 1.99 7.95 -4.75
N ALA A 119 2.37 8.80 -5.70
CA ALA A 119 3.66 9.49 -5.69
C ALA A 119 3.80 10.44 -4.50
N GLY A 120 2.75 11.21 -4.18
CA GLY A 120 2.70 12.04 -2.98
C GLY A 120 2.83 11.22 -1.69
N VAL A 121 2.05 10.14 -1.55
CA VAL A 121 2.12 9.21 -0.41
C VAL A 121 3.52 8.60 -0.31
N THR A 122 4.15 8.24 -1.43
CA THR A 122 5.52 7.71 -1.48
C THR A 122 6.52 8.72 -0.93
N PHE A 123 6.44 9.98 -1.38
CA PHE A 123 7.31 11.06 -0.89
C PHE A 123 7.19 11.22 0.63
N PHE A 124 5.97 11.31 1.16
CA PHE A 124 5.77 11.46 2.61
C PHE A 124 6.13 10.19 3.40
N THR A 125 5.94 9.01 2.81
CA THR A 125 6.40 7.74 3.41
C THR A 125 7.91 7.72 3.53
N LEU A 126 8.65 8.16 2.49
CA LEU A 126 10.11 8.28 2.54
C LEU A 126 10.58 9.25 3.63
N LEU A 127 9.93 10.41 3.75
CA LEU A 127 10.23 11.34 4.84
C LEU A 127 9.95 10.73 6.22
N ALA A 128 8.91 9.89 6.34
CA ALA A 128 8.56 9.19 7.57
C ALA A 128 9.51 8.04 7.93
N ILE A 129 10.35 7.55 7.01
CA ILE A 129 11.30 6.47 7.30
C ILE A 129 12.36 6.92 8.32
N PHE A 130 12.90 8.13 8.20
CA PHE A 130 13.92 8.62 9.14
C PHE A 130 13.41 8.64 10.59
N PRO A 131 12.28 9.26 10.91
CA PRO A 131 11.73 9.21 12.27
C PRO A 131 11.24 7.80 12.64
N ALA A 132 10.77 6.98 11.70
CA ALA A 132 10.45 5.58 12.00
C ALA A 132 11.68 4.79 12.46
N VAL A 133 12.81 4.92 11.76
CA VAL A 133 14.08 4.30 12.14
C VAL A 133 14.55 4.82 13.51
N ALA A 134 14.47 6.13 13.75
CA ALA A 134 14.81 6.72 15.05
C ALA A 134 13.93 6.16 16.18
N ALA A 135 12.64 5.96 15.94
CA ALA A 135 11.72 5.32 16.89
C ALA A 135 12.13 3.87 17.16
N LEU A 136 12.45 3.08 16.13
CA LEU A 136 12.88 1.69 16.27
C LEU A 136 14.18 1.56 17.07
N VAL A 137 15.19 2.37 16.76
CA VAL A 137 16.48 2.40 17.47
C VAL A 137 16.27 2.80 18.93
N SER A 138 15.43 3.81 19.18
CA SER A 138 15.14 4.27 20.53
C SER A 138 14.40 3.20 21.34
N CYS A 139 13.42 2.51 20.74
CA CYS A 139 12.76 1.35 21.36
C CYS A 139 13.74 0.20 21.65
N TYR A 140 14.72 -0.04 20.78
CA TYR A 140 15.76 -1.03 21.03
C TYR A 140 16.63 -0.64 22.24
N GLY A 141 16.99 0.64 22.36
CA GLY A 141 17.69 1.18 23.53
C GLY A 141 16.95 1.11 24.86
N LEU A 142 15.64 0.82 24.87
CA LEU A 142 14.90 0.54 26.11
C LEU A 142 15.13 -0.86 26.66
N VAL A 143 15.51 -1.80 25.80
CA VAL A 143 15.58 -3.23 26.12
C VAL A 143 17.02 -3.75 26.09
N ALA A 144 17.90 -3.10 25.32
CA ALA A 144 19.29 -3.49 25.16
C ALA A 144 20.26 -2.44 25.74
N ASP A 145 21.25 -2.91 26.49
CA ASP A 145 22.34 -2.07 27.00
C ASP A 145 23.21 -1.54 25.86
N ALA A 146 23.71 -0.30 25.98
CA ALA A 146 24.44 0.35 24.90
C ALA A 146 25.71 -0.40 24.44
N ALA A 147 26.32 -1.24 25.29
CA ALA A 147 27.40 -2.13 24.90
C ALA A 147 26.95 -3.15 23.83
N THR A 148 25.78 -3.78 24.04
CA THR A 148 25.17 -4.72 23.10
C THR A 148 24.85 -4.06 21.76
N ILE A 149 24.35 -2.82 21.79
CA ILE A 149 24.03 -2.05 20.58
C ILE A 149 25.31 -1.72 19.79
N ASN A 150 26.37 -1.31 20.48
CA ASN A 150 27.66 -1.00 19.84
C ASN A 150 28.33 -2.23 19.24
N ASP A 151 28.30 -3.38 19.93
CA ASP A 151 28.85 -4.64 19.41
C ASP A 151 28.11 -5.10 18.13
N GLN A 152 26.79 -4.93 18.11
CA GLN A 152 25.99 -5.24 16.92
C GLN A 152 26.20 -4.23 15.79
N LEU A 153 26.31 -2.95 16.09
CA LEU A 153 26.67 -1.92 15.09
C LEU A 153 28.03 -2.21 14.46
N ALA A 154 29.02 -2.62 15.26
CA ALA A 154 30.34 -3.02 14.76
C ALA A 154 30.25 -4.24 13.84
N SER A 155 29.39 -5.23 14.15
CA SER A 155 29.15 -6.38 13.29
C SER A 155 28.49 -6.03 11.94
N LEU A 156 27.82 -4.87 11.86
CA LEU A 156 27.13 -4.38 10.66
C LEU A 156 27.95 -3.39 9.83
N GLN A 157 29.18 -3.03 10.27
CA GLN A 157 30.04 -2.05 9.57
C GLN A 157 30.47 -2.45 8.14
N GLY A 158 30.25 -3.70 7.73
CA GLY A 158 30.47 -4.17 6.36
C GLY A 158 29.19 -4.37 5.53
N ILE A 159 28.02 -4.18 6.13
CA ILE A 159 26.71 -4.48 5.52
C ILE A 159 25.91 -3.18 5.32
N LEU A 160 25.98 -2.26 6.27
CA LEU A 160 25.24 -0.99 6.22
C LEU A 160 26.10 0.14 5.64
N PRO A 161 25.51 1.07 4.86
CA PRO A 161 26.17 2.29 4.44
C PRO A 161 26.64 3.12 5.64
N GLN A 162 27.81 3.76 5.53
CA GLN A 162 28.42 4.52 6.63
C GLN A 162 27.49 5.58 7.25
N GLY A 163 26.70 6.28 6.44
CA GLY A 163 25.73 7.26 6.94
C GLY A 163 24.60 6.66 7.80
N ALA A 164 24.19 5.41 7.56
CA ALA A 164 23.19 4.75 8.41
C ALA A 164 23.79 4.39 9.78
N LEU A 165 25.06 3.95 9.79
CA LEU A 165 25.80 3.65 11.01
C LEU A 165 26.06 4.91 11.85
N GLU A 166 26.35 6.04 11.21
CA GLU A 166 26.51 7.34 11.87
C GLU A 166 25.22 7.80 12.55
N ILE A 167 24.06 7.72 11.86
CA ILE A 167 22.77 8.09 12.44
C ILE A 167 22.45 7.26 13.69
N VAL A 168 22.65 5.94 13.62
CA VAL A 168 22.36 5.05 14.75
C VAL A 168 23.39 5.27 15.87
N GLY A 169 24.68 5.40 15.54
CA GLY A 169 25.75 5.64 16.50
C GLY A 169 25.60 6.97 17.25
N ASP A 170 25.19 8.04 16.56
CA ASP A 170 24.91 9.34 17.18
C ASP A 170 23.70 9.27 18.11
N GLN A 171 22.68 8.48 17.76
CA GLN A 171 21.54 8.24 18.63
C GLN A 171 21.97 7.48 19.91
N VAL A 172 22.79 6.44 19.78
CA VAL A 172 23.32 5.68 20.93
C VAL A 172 24.21 6.55 21.82
N LYS A 173 25.04 7.42 21.25
CA LYS A 173 25.84 8.39 22.01
C LYS A 173 24.97 9.36 22.81
N ARG A 174 23.88 9.86 22.22
CA ARG A 174 22.90 10.71 22.92
C ARG A 174 22.25 9.98 24.09
N LEU A 175 21.92 8.70 23.90
CA LEU A 175 21.37 7.85 24.97
C LEU A 175 22.37 7.66 26.12
N ASN A 176 23.67 7.57 25.86
CA ASN A 176 24.70 7.37 26.90
C ASN A 176 25.18 8.64 27.62
N ALA A 177 24.99 9.83 27.03
CA ALA A 177 25.53 11.07 27.57
C ALA A 177 24.69 11.68 28.72
N GLU A 178 23.44 11.23 28.94
CA GLU A 178 22.50 11.82 29.92
C GLU A 178 22.23 10.87 31.12
N GLY A 179 23.09 10.88 32.14
CA GLY A 179 23.06 9.95 33.28
C GLY A 179 21.71 9.67 33.99
N ASN A 180 21.46 8.37 34.24
CA ASN A 180 20.66 7.62 35.24
C ASN A 180 19.31 8.11 35.83
N SER A 181 18.79 9.31 35.56
CA SER A 181 17.41 9.68 35.98
C SER A 181 16.63 10.40 34.87
N THR A 182 17.32 11.16 34.02
CA THR A 182 16.78 11.75 32.79
C THR A 182 16.69 10.77 31.63
N LEU A 183 17.45 9.66 31.67
CA LEU A 183 17.57 8.65 30.61
C LEU A 183 16.22 8.03 30.20
N GLY A 184 15.33 7.75 31.16
CA GLY A 184 14.01 7.20 30.86
C GLY A 184 13.07 8.23 30.21
N LEU A 185 13.10 9.48 30.69
CA LEU A 185 12.22 10.53 30.21
C LEU A 185 12.65 11.09 28.85
N SER A 186 13.95 11.31 28.61
CA SER A 186 14.45 11.81 27.32
C SER A 186 14.32 10.77 26.22
N LEU A 187 14.53 9.49 26.53
CA LEU A 187 14.30 8.39 25.60
C LEU A 187 12.81 8.24 25.27
N VAL A 188 11.93 8.19 26.27
CA VAL A 188 10.47 8.16 26.03
C VAL A 188 10.02 9.36 25.19
N PHE A 189 10.52 10.56 25.49
CA PHE A 189 10.23 11.75 24.70
C PHE A 189 10.75 11.64 23.26
N GLY A 190 11.95 11.09 23.06
CA GLY A 190 12.52 10.84 21.73
C GLY A 190 11.72 9.82 20.92
N VAL A 191 11.23 8.74 21.55
CA VAL A 191 10.32 7.77 20.91
C VAL A 191 9.01 8.46 20.53
N VAL A 192 8.37 9.17 21.47
CA VAL A 192 7.11 9.87 21.22
C VAL A 192 7.24 10.88 20.07
N LEU A 193 8.30 11.69 20.08
CA LEU A 193 8.57 12.66 19.02
C LEU A 193 8.81 11.96 17.67
N SER A 194 9.58 10.88 17.66
CA SER A 194 9.86 10.12 16.44
C SER A 194 8.60 9.46 15.87
N VAL A 195 7.80 8.80 16.70
CA VAL A 195 6.51 8.21 16.29
C VAL A 195 5.56 9.29 15.81
N TRP A 196 5.52 10.45 16.48
CA TRP A 196 4.72 11.60 16.06
C TRP A 196 5.15 12.13 14.69
N SER A 197 6.46 12.22 14.42
CA SER A 197 6.98 12.61 13.12
C SER A 197 6.66 11.59 12.02
N ALA A 198 6.79 10.29 12.30
CA ALA A 198 6.44 9.23 11.36
C ALA A 198 4.94 9.22 11.00
N ASN A 199 4.09 9.64 11.94
CA ASN A 199 2.63 9.71 11.78
C ASN A 199 2.16 10.55 10.58
N GLY A 200 2.98 11.51 10.13
CA GLY A 200 2.69 12.29 8.92
C GLY A 200 2.48 11.40 7.69
N GLY A 201 3.29 10.36 7.50
CA GLY A 201 3.17 9.44 6.36
C GLY A 201 1.84 8.67 6.37
N VAL A 202 1.41 8.18 7.53
CA VAL A 202 0.14 7.46 7.70
C VAL A 202 -1.06 8.38 7.42
N LYS A 203 -1.01 9.65 7.83
CA LYS A 203 -2.07 10.62 7.51
C LYS A 203 -2.22 10.83 5.99
N HIS A 204 -1.11 10.87 5.24
CA HIS A 204 -1.20 10.94 3.78
C HIS A 204 -1.77 9.69 3.15
N VAL A 205 -1.53 8.51 3.73
CA VAL A 205 -2.24 7.28 3.33
C VAL A 205 -3.74 7.43 3.60
N PHE A 206 -4.14 7.96 4.75
CA PHE A 206 -5.56 8.19 5.06
C PHE A 206 -6.21 9.18 4.10
N ASP A 207 -5.51 10.26 3.75
CA ASP A 207 -5.98 11.24 2.76
C ASP A 207 -6.18 10.58 1.38
N ALA A 208 -5.23 9.73 0.96
CA ALA A 208 -5.35 8.98 -0.29
C ALA A 208 -6.54 8.01 -0.27
N LEU A 209 -6.77 7.33 0.85
CA LEU A 209 -7.93 6.44 1.02
C LEU A 209 -9.25 7.23 1.07
N ASN A 210 -9.29 8.36 1.76
CA ASN A 210 -10.43 9.28 1.74
C ASN A 210 -10.77 9.66 0.30
N LEU A 211 -9.76 9.95 -0.52
CA LEU A 211 -9.98 10.27 -1.93
C LEU A 211 -10.55 9.09 -2.72
N VAL A 212 -10.02 7.87 -2.55
CA VAL A 212 -10.54 6.65 -3.18
C VAL A 212 -12.02 6.42 -2.83
N TYR A 213 -12.40 6.64 -1.58
CA TYR A 213 -13.79 6.48 -1.12
C TYR A 213 -14.67 7.70 -1.39
N ASN A 214 -14.19 8.73 -2.10
CA ASN A 214 -14.88 10.01 -2.31
C ASN A 214 -15.34 10.68 -1.00
N GLU A 215 -14.55 10.50 0.05
CA GLU A 215 -14.76 11.08 1.37
C GLU A 215 -13.92 12.34 1.60
N ARG A 216 -14.30 13.06 2.64
CA ARG A 216 -13.50 14.12 3.26
C ARG A 216 -13.19 13.71 4.68
N GLU A 217 -12.04 14.17 5.18
CA GLU A 217 -11.71 13.97 6.58
C GLU A 217 -12.66 14.78 7.46
N LYS A 218 -13.50 14.08 8.22
CA LYS A 218 -14.51 14.65 9.13
C LYS A 218 -14.11 14.48 10.60
N ARG A 219 -13.10 13.63 10.89
CA ARG A 219 -12.64 13.42 12.26
C ARG A 219 -12.00 14.70 12.78
N ASN A 220 -12.24 14.99 14.06
CA ASN A 220 -11.54 16.10 14.72
C ASN A 220 -10.04 15.79 14.84
N PHE A 221 -9.25 16.82 15.14
CA PHE A 221 -7.80 16.71 15.25
C PHE A 221 -7.36 15.58 16.20
N PHE A 222 -8.01 15.43 17.35
CA PHE A 222 -7.63 14.43 18.35
C PHE A 222 -7.89 12.99 17.87
N VAL A 223 -9.07 12.72 17.33
CA VAL A 223 -9.45 11.38 16.84
C VAL A 223 -8.58 10.98 15.64
N LEU A 224 -8.36 11.89 14.70
CA LEU A 224 -7.47 11.62 13.55
C LEU A 224 -6.05 11.29 14.03
N ASN A 225 -5.49 12.08 14.95
CA ASN A 225 -4.15 11.84 15.49
C ASN A 225 -4.07 10.51 16.24
N LEU A 226 -5.05 10.18 17.09
CA LEU A 226 -5.07 8.93 17.84
C LEU A 226 -5.12 7.71 16.91
N VAL A 227 -5.99 7.72 15.91
CA VAL A 227 -6.11 6.61 14.94
C VAL A 227 -4.85 6.50 14.10
N SER A 228 -4.34 7.61 13.54
CA SER A 228 -3.12 7.59 12.72
C SER A 228 -1.88 7.17 13.53
N LEU A 229 -1.76 7.58 14.80
CA LEU A 229 -0.70 7.11 15.70
C LEU A 229 -0.82 5.62 16.00
N ALA A 230 -2.04 5.10 16.22
CA ALA A 230 -2.25 3.67 16.43
C ALA A 230 -1.82 2.85 15.21
N PHE A 231 -2.12 3.32 13.99
CA PHE A 231 -1.63 2.70 12.75
C PHE A 231 -0.11 2.83 12.59
N THR A 232 0.48 3.96 12.97
CA THR A 232 1.93 4.16 12.93
C THR A 232 2.64 3.20 13.87
N ALA A 233 2.20 3.14 15.14
CA ALA A 233 2.73 2.21 16.12
C ALA A 233 2.51 0.75 15.72
N GLY A 234 1.33 0.42 15.17
CA GLY A 234 1.03 -0.91 14.64
C GLY A 234 1.93 -1.30 13.46
N ALA A 235 2.21 -0.38 12.54
CA ALA A 235 3.13 -0.60 11.42
C ALA A 235 4.57 -0.80 11.88
N LEU A 236 5.04 -0.02 12.87
CA LEU A 236 6.36 -0.20 13.48
C LEU A 236 6.47 -1.54 14.20
N LEU A 237 5.45 -1.91 15.00
CA LEU A 237 5.39 -3.20 15.67
C LEU A 237 5.40 -4.35 14.66
N PHE A 238 4.57 -4.26 13.61
CA PHE A 238 4.56 -5.22 12.52
C PHE A 238 5.94 -5.37 11.88
N LEU A 239 6.63 -4.27 11.59
CA LEU A 239 7.97 -4.29 11.01
C LEU A 239 8.99 -5.01 11.93
N VAL A 240 8.97 -4.72 13.24
CA VAL A 240 9.83 -5.41 14.22
C VAL A 240 9.52 -6.90 14.26
N LEU A 241 8.25 -7.27 14.36
CA LEU A 241 7.83 -8.68 14.39
C LEU A 241 8.16 -9.41 13.09
N ALA A 242 8.04 -8.73 11.94
CA ALA A 242 8.39 -9.29 10.64
C ALA A 242 9.90 -9.57 10.54
N LEU A 243 10.74 -8.61 10.93
CA LEU A 243 12.20 -8.78 10.96
C LEU A 243 12.60 -9.89 11.93
N ALA A 244 12.01 -9.90 13.13
CA ALA A 244 12.23 -10.96 14.11
C ALA A 244 11.79 -12.33 13.56
N ALA A 245 10.65 -12.43 12.88
CA ALA A 245 10.20 -13.68 12.28
C ALA A 245 11.13 -14.16 11.16
N VAL A 246 11.72 -13.25 10.38
CA VAL A 246 12.67 -13.61 9.31
C VAL A 246 14.01 -14.07 9.88
N VAL A 247 14.50 -13.44 10.95
CA VAL A 247 15.83 -13.73 11.52
C VAL A 247 15.79 -14.79 12.62
N ALA A 248 14.91 -14.65 13.60
CA ALA A 248 14.89 -15.48 14.80
C ALA A 248 14.30 -16.87 14.56
N VAL A 249 13.26 -17.01 13.71
CA VAL A 249 12.61 -18.32 13.49
C VAL A 249 13.59 -19.38 12.98
N PRO A 250 14.43 -19.13 11.95
CA PRO A 250 15.44 -20.11 11.54
C PRO A 250 16.44 -20.46 12.65
N VAL A 251 16.88 -19.46 13.43
CA VAL A 251 17.86 -19.64 14.51
C VAL A 251 17.29 -20.50 15.64
N ILE A 252 16.05 -20.23 16.04
CA ILE A 252 15.35 -21.00 17.08
C ILE A 252 15.09 -22.44 16.62
N LEU A 253 14.66 -22.64 15.37
CA LEU A 253 14.45 -23.99 14.83
C LEU A 253 15.77 -24.78 14.76
N ALA A 254 16.87 -24.12 14.40
CA ALA A 254 18.19 -24.74 14.40
C ALA A 254 18.67 -25.11 15.82
N SER A 255 18.44 -24.25 16.83
CA SER A 255 18.90 -24.50 18.21
C SER A 255 18.15 -25.63 18.91
N VAL A 256 16.89 -25.87 18.54
CA VAL A 256 16.06 -26.98 19.04
C VAL A 256 16.33 -28.29 18.27
N GLY A 257 17.27 -28.30 17.32
CA GLY A 257 17.65 -29.50 16.56
C GLY A 257 16.71 -29.83 15.39
N LEU A 258 15.80 -28.91 15.03
CA LEU A 258 14.80 -29.09 13.96
C LEU A 258 15.22 -28.44 12.63
N GLY A 259 16.48 -28.02 12.50
CA GLY A 259 16.96 -27.22 11.37
C GLY A 259 16.88 -27.90 10.00
N ALA A 260 17.32 -29.17 9.90
CA ALA A 260 17.32 -29.91 8.63
C ALA A 260 16.01 -30.65 8.37
N ASP A 261 15.41 -31.26 9.40
CA ASP A 261 14.25 -32.14 9.25
C ASP A 261 12.91 -31.37 9.21
N ALA A 262 12.88 -30.10 9.66
CA ALA A 262 11.68 -29.27 9.72
C ALA A 262 11.78 -27.97 8.91
N TRP A 263 12.42 -28.02 7.74
CA TRP A 263 12.54 -26.88 6.82
C TRP A 263 11.18 -26.24 6.47
N TRP A 264 10.10 -27.02 6.45
CA TRP A 264 8.73 -26.55 6.20
C TRP A 264 8.20 -25.64 7.32
N LEU A 265 8.63 -25.81 8.57
CA LEU A 265 8.30 -24.89 9.68
C LEU A 265 8.91 -23.51 9.42
N SER A 266 10.13 -23.46 8.87
CA SER A 266 10.77 -22.21 8.46
C SER A 266 10.03 -21.54 7.29
N LEU A 267 9.28 -22.29 6.48
CA LEU A 267 8.43 -21.71 5.43
C LEU A 267 7.14 -21.11 5.97
N LEU A 268 6.60 -21.63 7.09
CA LEU A 268 5.31 -21.21 7.65
C LEU A 268 5.28 -19.72 8.05
N ARG A 269 6.45 -19.12 8.31
CA ARG A 269 6.58 -17.68 8.55
C ARG A 269 6.05 -16.83 7.38
N TRP A 270 6.19 -17.27 6.13
CA TRP A 270 5.75 -16.48 4.97
C TRP A 270 4.22 -16.39 4.88
N PRO A 271 3.44 -17.49 4.98
CA PRO A 271 2.00 -17.41 5.15
C PRO A 271 1.56 -16.58 6.36
N VAL A 272 2.24 -16.71 7.52
CA VAL A 272 1.91 -15.92 8.71
C VAL A 272 2.10 -14.43 8.47
N LEU A 273 3.21 -14.03 7.84
CA LEU A 273 3.46 -12.63 7.48
C LEU A 273 2.45 -12.13 6.44
N LEU A 274 2.09 -12.96 5.46
CA LEU A 274 1.06 -12.62 4.48
C LEU A 274 -0.31 -12.41 5.14
N LEU A 275 -0.69 -13.25 6.09
CA LEU A 275 -1.92 -13.08 6.88
C LEU A 275 -1.88 -11.80 7.72
N ALA A 276 -0.72 -11.47 8.30
CA ALA A 276 -0.54 -10.21 9.02
C ALA A 276 -0.64 -8.98 8.09
N VAL A 277 -0.10 -9.04 6.87
CA VAL A 277 -0.28 -8.00 5.83
C VAL A 277 -1.75 -7.88 5.43
N LEU A 278 -2.45 -9.00 5.20
CA LEU A 278 -3.88 -9.01 4.89
C LEU A 278 -4.72 -8.38 6.02
N LEU A 279 -4.40 -8.69 7.27
CA LEU A 279 -5.02 -8.08 8.43
C LEU A 279 -4.73 -6.57 8.48
N GLY A 280 -3.48 -6.16 8.25
CA GLY A 280 -3.08 -4.76 8.19
C GLY A 280 -3.85 -3.98 7.12
N LEU A 281 -3.95 -4.52 5.90
CA LEU A 281 -4.76 -3.94 4.82
C LEU A 281 -6.25 -3.88 5.16
N ALA A 282 -6.80 -4.94 5.75
CA ALA A 282 -8.21 -4.97 6.17
C ALA A 282 -8.51 -3.91 7.24
N LEU A 283 -7.63 -3.75 8.22
CA LEU A 283 -7.71 -2.67 9.22
C LEU A 283 -7.61 -1.30 8.54
N LEU A 284 -6.63 -1.14 7.64
CA LEU A 284 -6.39 0.13 6.95
C LEU A 284 -7.58 0.55 6.08
N TYR A 285 -8.18 -0.36 5.32
CA TYR A 285 -9.35 -0.06 4.50
C TYR A 285 -10.62 0.18 5.32
N ARG A 286 -10.70 -0.40 6.52
CA ARG A 286 -11.86 -0.23 7.41
C ARG A 286 -11.81 1.06 8.23
N TYR A 287 -10.64 1.43 8.74
CA TYR A 287 -10.48 2.54 9.70
C TYR A 287 -9.68 3.75 9.15
N GLY A 288 -9.00 3.57 8.02
CA GLY A 288 -8.29 4.65 7.33
C GLY A 288 -9.24 5.72 6.80
N PRO A 289 -10.25 5.38 5.97
CA PRO A 289 -11.24 6.34 5.48
C PRO A 289 -12.13 6.92 6.59
N SER A 290 -12.48 8.20 6.48
CA SER A 290 -13.34 8.95 7.40
C SER A 290 -14.83 8.76 7.08
N ARG A 291 -15.33 7.54 7.27
CA ARG A 291 -16.73 7.14 7.07
C ARG A 291 -17.18 6.12 8.11
N ASP A 292 -18.47 5.79 8.12
CA ASP A 292 -18.96 4.69 8.95
C ASP A 292 -18.37 3.36 8.47
N ALA A 293 -17.95 2.54 9.44
CA ALA A 293 -17.09 1.40 9.16
C ALA A 293 -17.82 0.35 8.30
N PRO A 294 -17.21 -0.12 7.20
CA PRO A 294 -17.76 -1.23 6.42
C PRO A 294 -17.71 -2.53 7.23
N ARG A 295 -18.62 -3.46 6.93
CA ARG A 295 -18.50 -4.85 7.43
C ARG A 295 -17.25 -5.49 6.86
N TRP A 296 -16.61 -6.39 7.63
CA TRP A 296 -15.35 -7.05 7.24
C TRP A 296 -15.40 -7.70 5.84
N ARG A 297 -16.54 -8.30 5.47
CA ARG A 297 -16.74 -8.93 4.16
C ARG A 297 -16.57 -7.99 2.96
N TRP A 298 -16.78 -6.67 3.13
CA TRP A 298 -16.68 -5.68 2.05
C TRP A 298 -15.27 -5.10 1.89
N VAL A 299 -14.37 -5.34 2.84
CA VAL A 299 -12.96 -4.89 2.76
C VAL A 299 -11.98 -6.00 2.41
N THR A 300 -12.34 -7.26 2.68
CA THR A 300 -11.44 -8.41 2.46
C THR A 300 -11.10 -8.69 0.99
N PRO A 301 -12.02 -8.60 0.00
CA PRO A 301 -11.69 -8.98 -1.38
C PRO A 301 -10.64 -8.04 -2.02
N GLY A 302 -10.75 -6.73 -1.81
CA GLY A 302 -9.75 -5.77 -2.26
C GLY A 302 -8.41 -5.92 -1.54
N GLY A 303 -8.41 -6.30 -0.25
CA GLY A 303 -7.19 -6.64 0.49
C GLY A 303 -6.49 -7.88 -0.07
N ALA A 304 -7.26 -8.92 -0.40
CA ALA A 304 -6.75 -10.12 -1.06
C ALA A 304 -6.19 -9.82 -2.45
N LEU A 305 -6.90 -9.02 -3.25
CA LEU A 305 -6.42 -8.57 -4.56
C LEU A 305 -5.11 -7.78 -4.43
N ALA A 306 -5.04 -6.83 -3.51
CA ALA A 306 -3.82 -6.05 -3.26
C ALA A 306 -2.65 -6.96 -2.84
N ALA A 307 -2.87 -7.94 -1.97
CA ALA A 307 -1.83 -8.88 -1.57
C ALA A 307 -1.32 -9.73 -2.74
N VAL A 308 -2.21 -10.26 -3.60
CA VAL A 308 -1.84 -11.03 -4.79
C VAL A 308 -1.04 -10.16 -5.77
N LEU A 309 -1.54 -8.95 -6.07
CA LEU A 309 -0.84 -8.00 -6.94
C LEU A 309 0.51 -7.60 -6.36
N TRP A 310 0.61 -7.42 -5.04
CA TRP A 310 1.84 -7.05 -4.36
C TRP A 310 2.90 -8.17 -4.42
N LEU A 311 2.50 -9.43 -4.28
CA LEU A 311 3.39 -10.57 -4.48
C LEU A 311 3.87 -10.67 -5.94
N GLY A 312 2.95 -10.54 -6.90
CA GLY A 312 3.31 -10.52 -8.32
C GLY A 312 4.26 -9.37 -8.67
N ALA A 313 3.98 -8.18 -8.14
CA ALA A 313 4.85 -7.01 -8.28
C ALA A 313 6.21 -7.21 -7.61
N SER A 314 6.27 -7.89 -6.45
CA SER A 314 7.53 -8.23 -5.77
C SER A 314 8.42 -9.11 -6.63
N VAL A 315 7.84 -10.15 -7.25
CA VAL A 315 8.55 -11.05 -8.16
C VAL A 315 9.03 -10.29 -9.40
N LEU A 316 8.14 -9.51 -10.01
CA LEU A 316 8.46 -8.73 -11.20
C LEU A 316 9.52 -7.66 -10.94
N PHE A 317 9.44 -6.98 -9.80
CA PHE A 317 10.39 -5.95 -9.39
C PHE A 317 11.76 -6.57 -9.06
N SER A 318 11.78 -7.73 -8.40
CA SER A 318 13.02 -8.48 -8.15
C SER A 318 13.70 -8.87 -9.46
N TRP A 319 12.93 -9.36 -10.44
CA TRP A 319 13.42 -9.65 -11.78
C TRP A 319 13.95 -8.37 -12.48
N TYR A 320 13.20 -7.27 -12.41
CA TYR A 320 13.59 -5.97 -12.97
C TYR A 320 14.94 -5.51 -12.41
N VAL A 321 15.10 -5.49 -11.08
CA VAL A 321 16.35 -5.05 -10.42
C VAL A 321 17.52 -5.96 -10.78
N ALA A 322 17.31 -7.28 -10.86
CA ALA A 322 18.37 -8.22 -11.24
C ALA A 322 18.89 -7.99 -12.67
N HIS A 323 18.02 -7.57 -13.60
CA HIS A 323 18.39 -7.29 -14.99
C HIS A 323 18.83 -5.82 -15.20
N PHE A 324 18.57 -4.93 -14.24
CA PHE A 324 18.96 -3.52 -14.26
C PHE A 324 20.43 -3.26 -13.86
N GLY A 325 21.24 -4.31 -13.65
CA GLY A 325 22.62 -4.22 -13.17
C GLY A 325 23.59 -3.36 -14.01
N SER A 326 23.21 -2.92 -15.22
CA SER A 326 23.98 -1.97 -16.03
C SER A 326 23.74 -0.50 -15.66
N TYR A 327 22.55 -0.13 -15.18
CA TYR A 327 22.22 1.26 -14.76
C TYR A 327 22.85 1.61 -13.40
N ASN A 328 23.00 0.63 -12.51
CA ASN A 328 23.67 0.78 -11.21
C ASN A 328 25.17 1.14 -11.37
N LYS A 329 25.79 0.79 -12.51
CA LYS A 329 27.17 1.18 -12.82
C LYS A 329 27.33 2.67 -13.14
N THR A 330 26.29 3.29 -13.69
CA THR A 330 26.30 4.70 -14.10
C THR A 330 25.82 5.62 -12.97
N TYR A 331 24.83 5.18 -12.19
CA TYR A 331 24.17 6.02 -11.18
C TYR A 331 24.45 5.62 -9.72
N GLY A 332 25.12 4.49 -9.45
CA GLY A 332 25.53 4.07 -8.11
C GLY A 332 24.39 4.13 -7.08
N SER A 333 24.65 4.77 -5.93
CA SER A 333 23.68 4.94 -4.84
C SER A 333 22.40 5.69 -5.23
N LEU A 334 22.45 6.57 -6.25
CA LEU A 334 21.26 7.25 -6.77
C LEU A 334 20.29 6.26 -7.42
N GLY A 335 20.81 5.25 -8.12
CA GLY A 335 20.01 4.19 -8.73
C GLY A 335 19.26 3.36 -7.69
N ALA A 336 19.91 3.05 -6.57
CA ALA A 336 19.28 2.35 -5.45
C ALA A 336 18.14 3.18 -4.81
N ALA A 337 18.36 4.49 -4.62
CA ALA A 337 17.32 5.38 -4.10
C ALA A 337 16.12 5.45 -5.04
N VAL A 338 16.33 5.66 -6.35
CA VAL A 338 15.26 5.68 -7.34
C VAL A 338 14.49 4.36 -7.36
N GLY A 339 15.19 3.22 -7.36
CA GLY A 339 14.55 1.90 -7.30
C GLY A 339 13.68 1.73 -6.06
N PHE A 340 14.18 2.15 -4.90
CA PHE A 340 13.39 2.11 -3.65
C PHE A 340 12.15 3.02 -3.70
N MET A 341 12.28 4.23 -4.24
CA MET A 341 11.13 5.12 -4.47
C MET A 341 10.10 4.47 -5.40
N THR A 342 10.54 3.87 -6.51
CA THR A 342 9.66 3.15 -7.44
C THR A 342 8.96 1.98 -6.77
N TRP A 343 9.66 1.24 -5.89
CA TRP A 343 9.09 0.13 -5.15
C TRP A 343 7.96 0.56 -4.20
N ILE A 344 8.17 1.62 -3.42
CA ILE A 344 7.15 2.17 -2.52
C ILE A 344 5.98 2.72 -3.34
N TRP A 345 6.26 3.41 -4.45
CA TRP A 345 5.22 3.93 -5.33
C TRP A 345 4.34 2.82 -5.92
N LEU A 346 4.96 1.74 -6.41
CA LEU A 346 4.25 0.58 -6.92
C LEU A 346 3.42 -0.11 -5.83
N SER A 347 3.99 -0.29 -4.63
CA SER A 347 3.29 -0.85 -3.48
C SER A 347 2.08 -0.01 -3.07
N THR A 348 2.23 1.31 -3.06
CA THR A 348 1.16 2.26 -2.75
C THR A 348 0.07 2.22 -3.81
N MET A 349 0.44 2.15 -5.10
CA MET A 349 -0.51 2.00 -6.19
C MET A 349 -1.36 0.74 -6.05
N ILE A 350 -0.73 -0.40 -5.72
CA ILE A 350 -1.43 -1.66 -5.51
C ILE A 350 -2.38 -1.59 -4.31
N MET A 351 -1.92 -0.99 -3.21
CA MET A 351 -2.76 -0.75 -2.03
C MET A 351 -3.97 0.14 -2.37
N LEU A 352 -3.79 1.22 -3.14
CA LEU A 352 -4.91 2.09 -3.53
C LEU A 352 -5.85 1.40 -4.54
N ALA A 353 -5.33 0.57 -5.44
CA ALA A 353 -6.15 -0.22 -6.36
C ALA A 353 -7.04 -1.24 -5.60
N GLY A 354 -6.50 -1.90 -4.57
CA GLY A 354 -7.30 -2.75 -3.68
C GLY A 354 -8.40 -1.99 -2.94
N ALA A 355 -8.09 -0.78 -2.45
CA ALA A 355 -9.08 0.11 -1.85
C ALA A 355 -10.16 0.54 -2.84
N GLN A 356 -9.79 0.84 -4.09
CA GLN A 356 -10.73 1.24 -5.14
C GLN A 356 -11.69 0.11 -5.49
N VAL A 357 -11.21 -1.13 -5.55
CA VAL A 357 -12.08 -2.29 -5.76
C VAL A 357 -13.06 -2.49 -4.61
N ASN A 358 -12.61 -2.29 -3.36
CA ASN A 358 -13.52 -2.28 -2.21
C ASN A 358 -14.57 -1.17 -2.28
N ALA A 359 -14.14 0.06 -2.62
CA ALA A 359 -15.04 1.19 -2.81
C ALA A 359 -16.10 0.89 -3.88
N GLU A 360 -15.68 0.35 -5.03
CA GLU A 360 -16.59 0.04 -6.14
C GLU A 360 -17.49 -1.17 -5.91
N MET A 361 -17.06 -2.15 -5.11
CA MET A 361 -17.92 -3.24 -4.66
C MET A 361 -19.06 -2.71 -3.77
N GLU A 362 -18.74 -1.83 -2.82
CA GLU A 362 -19.78 -1.19 -2.00
C GLU A 362 -20.72 -0.34 -2.86
N HIS A 363 -20.15 0.41 -3.81
CA HIS A 363 -20.88 1.24 -4.76
C HIS A 363 -21.77 0.43 -5.73
N GLN A 364 -21.57 -0.89 -5.83
CA GLN A 364 -22.37 -1.74 -6.70
C GLN A 364 -23.74 -2.05 -6.10
N THR A 365 -23.88 -2.13 -4.78
CA THR A 365 -25.10 -2.57 -4.09
C THR A 365 -25.85 -1.42 -3.42
N ALA A 366 -27.17 -1.51 -3.39
CA ALA A 366 -28.04 -0.62 -2.62
C ALA A 366 -28.22 -1.08 -1.16
N GLU A 367 -27.84 -2.33 -0.86
CA GLU A 367 -27.86 -2.87 0.50
C GLU A 367 -26.85 -2.15 1.39
N ASP A 368 -27.15 -2.07 2.69
CA ASP A 368 -26.26 -1.41 3.64
C ASP A 368 -25.02 -2.25 3.93
N THR A 369 -23.87 -1.76 3.48
CA THR A 369 -22.56 -2.41 3.65
C THR A 369 -21.89 -2.05 4.98
N THR A 370 -22.44 -1.10 5.73
CA THR A 370 -21.87 -0.59 6.98
C THR A 370 -22.28 -1.41 8.21
N VAL A 371 -21.59 -1.20 9.33
CA VAL A 371 -21.92 -1.84 10.61
C VAL A 371 -23.00 -1.07 11.38
N GLY A 372 -23.86 -1.80 12.09
CA GLY A 372 -24.93 -1.21 12.90
C GLY A 372 -26.32 -1.62 12.40
N ALA A 373 -27.34 -0.89 12.86
CA ALA A 373 -28.70 -1.06 12.37
C ALA A 373 -28.78 -0.64 10.88
N PRO A 374 -29.52 -1.38 10.03
CA PRO A 374 -29.65 -1.05 8.62
C PRO A 374 -30.19 0.36 8.41
N GLN A 375 -29.46 1.16 7.62
CA GLN A 375 -29.84 2.52 7.28
C GLN A 375 -30.18 2.66 5.78
N PRO A 376 -31.14 3.54 5.42
CA PRO A 376 -31.46 3.82 4.03
C PRO A 376 -30.30 4.54 3.32
N LEU A 377 -30.25 4.41 1.99
CA LEU A 377 -29.30 5.15 1.14
C LEU A 377 -29.35 6.65 1.43
N GLY A 378 -28.18 7.28 1.58
CA GLY A 378 -28.01 8.71 1.84
C GLY A 378 -27.83 9.06 3.32
N THR A 379 -27.96 8.09 4.23
CA THR A 379 -27.87 8.32 5.68
C THR A 379 -26.71 7.59 6.35
N ARG A 380 -26.03 6.67 5.64
CA ARG A 380 -24.99 5.76 6.17
C ARG A 380 -23.64 6.46 6.43
N ARG A 381 -23.56 7.78 6.18
CA ARG A 381 -22.33 8.61 6.30
C ARG A 381 -21.12 8.00 5.58
N ALA A 382 -21.37 7.30 4.47
CA ALA A 382 -20.38 6.58 3.69
C ALA A 382 -20.76 6.67 2.21
N ARG A 383 -20.07 7.52 1.45
CA ARG A 383 -20.47 7.91 0.09
C ARG A 383 -20.70 6.70 -0.83
N MET A 384 -19.76 5.75 -0.84
CA MET A 384 -19.87 4.54 -1.66
C MET A 384 -20.98 3.59 -1.20
N ALA A 385 -21.42 3.69 0.06
CA ALA A 385 -22.57 2.93 0.56
C ALA A 385 -23.88 3.72 0.41
N ASP A 386 -23.83 5.04 0.16
CA ASP A 386 -24.99 5.92 0.08
C ASP A 386 -25.46 6.19 -1.38
N THR A 387 -24.62 5.86 -2.36
CA THR A 387 -24.93 5.97 -3.79
C THR A 387 -24.80 4.63 -4.50
N VAL A 388 -25.34 4.52 -5.72
CA VAL A 388 -25.22 3.34 -6.58
C VAL A 388 -24.48 3.73 -7.85
N GLY A 389 -23.36 3.07 -8.13
CA GLY A 389 -22.50 3.37 -9.28
C GLY A 389 -23.19 3.05 -10.60
N ALA A 390 -22.99 3.90 -11.61
CA ALA A 390 -23.56 3.67 -12.93
C ALA A 390 -23.12 2.33 -13.53
N ALA A 391 -23.97 1.76 -14.37
CA ALA A 391 -23.61 0.62 -15.20
C ALA A 391 -22.42 0.99 -16.11
N ALA A 392 -21.45 0.09 -16.27
CA ALA A 392 -20.47 0.23 -17.32
C ALA A 392 -21.10 -0.32 -18.62
N ASP A 393 -21.15 0.52 -19.65
CA ASP A 393 -21.63 0.16 -21.00
C ASP A 393 -20.58 -0.65 -21.77
#